data_AF-A0A2E7ZF84-F1
#
_entry.id   AF-A0A2E7ZF84-F1
#
_cell.length_a   1.000
_cell.length_b   1.000
_cell.length_c   1.000
_cell.angle_alpha   90.00
_cell.angle_beta   90.00
_cell.angle_gamma   90.00
#
_symmetry.space_group_name_H-M   'P 1'
#
loop_
_entity.id
_entity.type
_entity.pdbx_description
1 polymer ?
#
loop_
_entity_poly.entity_id
_entity_poly.type
_entity_poly.pdbx_seq_one_letter_code
_entity_poly.pdbx_strand_id
1 'polypeptide(L)'
;MAEEETETAASEENTESSGEEASADAEVVEGKFGKAEIVIPDTVQKAPDDSQKQYHSIANKGETLKVASEKVLGSSSKEELKEHLPAAIVVKKNLRKDVDTLFNSYKEFKNSSDNPDDVEQFKEACNDVIKNAQKAHGEIKDKINNVYGKS
;
A
#
# COMPACT_ATOMS: atom_id res chain seq x y z
N MET A 1 -39.96 55.31 4.03
CA MET A 1 -39.57 54.47 5.17
C MET A 1 -38.59 53.46 4.61
N ALA A 2 -37.31 53.36 4.95
CA ALA A 2 -36.29 54.16 5.65
C ALA A 2 -34.97 53.56 5.08
N GLU A 3 -34.01 54.35 4.57
CA GLU A 3 -32.73 54.73 5.21
C GLU A 3 -31.71 53.58 5.40
N GLU A 4 -30.42 53.97 5.38
CA GLU A 4 -29.16 53.22 5.63
C GLU A 4 -28.53 52.51 4.41
N GLU A 5 -27.47 52.98 3.73
CA GLU A 5 -26.14 53.57 4.09
C GLU A 5 -25.13 52.60 4.75
N THR A 6 -23.88 52.73 4.27
CA THR A 6 -22.57 52.43 4.90
C THR A 6 -22.22 50.95 5.23
N GLU A 7 -20.96 50.48 5.25
CA GLU A 7 -19.63 51.06 5.16
C GLU A 7 -18.58 49.98 4.85
N THR A 8 -17.41 50.47 4.45
CA THR A 8 -16.11 49.83 4.22
C THR A 8 -15.49 49.10 5.42
N ALA A 9 -14.62 48.11 5.18
CA ALA A 9 -13.39 47.94 5.96
C ALA A 9 -12.35 47.05 5.23
N ALA A 10 -11.24 47.67 4.83
CA ALA A 10 -9.96 47.01 4.58
C ALA A 10 -9.30 46.63 5.93
N SER A 11 -8.41 45.63 5.95
CA SER A 11 -7.20 45.59 6.79
C SER A 11 -6.32 44.39 6.42
N GLU A 12 -5.15 44.68 5.87
CA GLU A 12 -3.96 43.84 5.92
C GLU A 12 -3.48 43.69 7.38
N GLU A 13 -3.01 42.52 7.81
CA GLU A 13 -1.83 42.46 8.67
C GLU A 13 -1.11 41.10 8.58
N ASN A 14 0.20 41.24 8.50
CA ASN A 14 1.27 40.27 8.49
C ASN A 14 1.50 39.72 9.91
N THR A 15 1.80 38.43 10.08
CA THR A 15 2.58 38.00 11.25
C THR A 15 3.58 36.91 10.86
N GLU A 16 4.83 37.30 11.04
CA GLU A 16 6.08 36.59 10.87
C GLU A 16 6.28 35.49 11.94
N SER A 17 6.99 34.43 11.53
CA SER A 17 7.95 33.59 12.27
C SER A 17 7.87 33.47 13.80
N SER A 18 7.85 32.24 14.31
CA SER A 18 8.91 31.77 15.21
C SER A 18 8.78 30.27 15.44
N GLY A 19 9.90 29.56 15.30
CA GLY A 19 10.00 28.14 15.61
C GLY A 19 9.98 27.87 17.10
N GLU A 20 9.65 26.62 17.44
CA GLU A 20 10.27 25.88 18.55
C GLU A 20 10.07 24.38 18.28
N GLU A 21 11.15 23.63 18.42
CA GLU A 21 11.20 22.19 18.25
C GLU A 21 10.43 21.48 19.36
N ALA A 22 9.61 20.49 18.99
CA ALA A 22 9.23 19.46 19.95
C ALA A 22 8.92 18.14 19.25
N SER A 23 9.84 17.22 19.47
CA SER A 23 9.63 15.78 19.62
C SER A 23 9.44 14.98 18.34
N ALA A 24 10.48 14.18 18.10
CA ALA A 24 10.51 13.01 17.24
C ALA A 24 9.30 12.09 17.51
N ASP A 25 8.21 12.33 16.78
CA ASP A 25 7.32 11.26 16.40
C ASP A 25 7.95 10.63 15.17
N ALA A 26 8.37 9.38 15.29
CA ALA A 26 8.83 8.61 14.14
C ALA A 26 7.63 8.51 13.19
N GLU A 27 7.57 9.47 12.25
CA GLU A 27 6.68 9.46 11.11
C GLU A 27 6.69 8.02 10.61
N VAL A 28 5.57 7.34 10.79
CA VAL A 28 5.30 6.14 10.04
C VAL A 28 5.33 6.64 8.62
N VAL A 29 6.50 6.52 8.01
CA VAL A 29 6.70 6.71 6.59
C VAL A 29 5.82 5.63 5.99
N GLU A 30 4.55 5.99 5.77
CA GLU A 30 3.70 5.42 4.74
C GLU A 30 4.46 5.71 3.46
N GLY A 31 5.47 4.85 3.24
CA GLY A 31 6.40 4.97 2.14
C GLY A 31 5.56 5.16 0.91
N LYS A 32 5.85 6.24 0.19
CA LYS A 32 5.33 6.47 -1.15
C LYS A 32 5.91 5.35 -2.02
N PHE A 33 5.32 4.17 -1.89
CA PHE A 33 5.67 2.98 -2.62
C PHE A 33 5.38 3.29 -4.08
N GLY A 34 6.39 3.08 -4.92
CA GLY A 34 6.42 3.60 -6.28
C GLY A 34 5.15 3.24 -7.06
N LYS A 35 4.80 4.08 -8.03
CA LYS A 35 3.78 3.75 -9.04
C LYS A 35 4.30 2.59 -9.90
N ALA A 36 4.29 1.38 -9.36
CA ALA A 36 4.50 0.18 -10.14
C ALA A 36 3.29 0.03 -11.07
N GLU A 37 3.54 -0.03 -12.37
CA GLU A 37 2.50 -0.28 -13.37
C GLU A 37 2.02 -1.72 -13.18
N ILE A 38 0.81 -1.86 -12.63
CA ILE A 38 0.17 -3.16 -12.39
C ILE A 38 -0.84 -3.43 -13.50
N VAL A 39 -0.81 -4.64 -14.05
CA VAL A 39 -1.84 -5.11 -14.99
C VAL A 39 -3.04 -5.53 -14.16
N ILE A 40 -4.12 -4.75 -14.25
CA ILE A 40 -5.37 -5.03 -13.55
C ILE A 40 -6.21 -5.95 -14.44
N PRO A 41 -6.70 -7.10 -13.93
CA PRO A 41 -7.63 -7.95 -14.67
C PRO A 41 -8.92 -7.18 -15.00
N ASP A 42 -9.45 -7.34 -16.21
CA ASP A 42 -10.71 -6.71 -16.63
C ASP A 42 -11.88 -7.05 -15.70
N THR A 43 -11.85 -8.23 -15.09
CA THR A 43 -12.83 -8.69 -14.10
C THR A 43 -12.77 -7.96 -12.77
N VAL A 44 -11.64 -7.37 -12.40
CA VAL A 44 -11.58 -6.45 -11.27
C VAL A 44 -12.36 -5.18 -11.58
N GLN A 45 -12.35 -4.71 -12.84
CA GLN A 45 -13.10 -3.50 -13.25
C GLN A 45 -14.62 -3.69 -13.23
N LYS A 46 -15.11 -4.92 -13.08
CA LYS A 46 -16.53 -5.23 -12.91
C LYS A 46 -16.98 -5.24 -11.44
N ALA A 47 -16.03 -5.24 -10.51
CA ALA A 47 -16.32 -5.10 -9.08
C ALA A 47 -16.81 -3.68 -8.76
N PRO A 48 -17.51 -3.44 -7.64
CA PRO A 48 -17.88 -2.09 -7.24
C PRO A 48 -16.63 -1.21 -7.01
N ASP A 49 -16.75 0.10 -7.25
CA ASP A 49 -15.65 1.07 -7.17
C ASP A 49 -14.79 0.94 -5.90
N ASP A 50 -15.42 0.68 -4.76
CA ASP A 50 -14.70 0.52 -3.49
C ASP A 50 -13.81 -0.73 -3.51
N SER A 51 -14.35 -1.86 -3.97
CA SER A 51 -13.59 -3.11 -4.13
C SER A 51 -12.47 -2.98 -5.16
N GLN A 52 -12.69 -2.22 -6.24
CA GLN A 52 -11.64 -1.87 -7.19
C GLN A 52 -10.53 -1.08 -6.50
N LYS A 53 -10.85 0.04 -5.85
CA LYS A 53 -9.85 0.89 -5.18
C LYS A 53 -9.05 0.12 -4.14
N GLN A 54 -9.72 -0.72 -3.36
CA GLN A 54 -9.08 -1.62 -2.39
C GLN A 54 -8.15 -2.60 -3.11
N TYR A 55 -8.62 -3.33 -4.12
CA TYR A 55 -7.78 -4.25 -4.89
C TYR A 55 -6.56 -3.55 -5.50
N HIS A 56 -6.75 -2.41 -6.18
CA HIS A 56 -5.68 -1.66 -6.83
C HIS A 56 -4.59 -1.23 -5.85
N SER A 57 -4.99 -0.68 -4.69
CA SER A 57 -4.07 -0.27 -3.64
C SER A 57 -3.22 -1.45 -3.15
N ILE A 58 -3.86 -2.61 -2.98
CA ILE A 58 -3.21 -3.78 -2.40
C ILE A 58 -2.35 -4.51 -3.43
N ALA A 59 -2.81 -4.60 -4.68
CA ALA A 59 -2.04 -5.12 -5.80
C ALA A 59 -0.76 -4.28 -6.04
N ASN A 60 -0.85 -2.94 -5.95
CA ASN A 60 0.31 -2.07 -6.08
C ASN A 60 1.33 -2.28 -4.95
N LYS A 61 0.85 -2.44 -3.70
CA LYS A 61 1.70 -2.85 -2.57
C LYS A 61 2.33 -4.23 -2.81
N GLY A 62 1.58 -5.16 -3.41
CA GLY A 62 2.06 -6.50 -3.78
C GLY A 62 3.20 -6.46 -4.80
N GLU A 63 3.06 -5.65 -5.86
CA GLU A 63 4.12 -5.43 -6.84
C GLU A 63 5.34 -4.74 -6.19
N THR A 64 5.11 -3.79 -5.28
CA THR A 64 6.20 -3.17 -4.53
C THR A 64 6.94 -4.18 -3.64
N LEU A 65 6.21 -5.12 -3.01
CA LEU A 65 6.82 -6.20 -2.24
C LEU A 65 7.69 -7.07 -3.13
N LYS A 66 7.23 -7.39 -4.34
CA LYS A 66 8.00 -8.18 -5.30
C LYS A 66 9.29 -7.45 -5.69
N VAL A 67 9.23 -6.18 -6.08
CA VAL A 67 10.44 -5.39 -6.39
C VAL A 67 11.39 -5.31 -5.19
N ALA A 68 10.87 -5.06 -3.99
CA ALA A 68 11.67 -5.04 -2.78
C ALA A 68 12.30 -6.42 -2.48
N SER A 69 11.56 -7.50 -2.71
CA SER A 69 12.05 -8.86 -2.55
C SER A 69 13.15 -9.19 -3.55
N GLU A 70 13.03 -8.78 -4.81
CA GLU A 70 14.06 -8.98 -5.83
C GLU A 70 15.38 -8.30 -5.44
N LYS A 71 15.33 -7.11 -4.85
CA LYS A 71 16.52 -6.44 -4.29
C LYS A 71 17.16 -7.24 -3.15
N VAL A 72 16.35 -7.79 -2.24
CA VAL A 72 16.84 -8.64 -1.14
C VAL A 72 17.43 -9.94 -1.67
N LEU A 73 16.80 -10.57 -2.66
CA LEU A 73 17.26 -11.81 -3.27
C LEU A 73 18.54 -11.60 -4.09
N GLY A 74 18.65 -10.46 -4.78
CA GLY A 74 19.82 -10.02 -5.51
C GLY A 74 20.99 -9.57 -4.61
N SER A 75 20.74 -9.32 -3.32
CA SER A 75 21.80 -8.96 -2.38
C SER A 75 22.85 -10.06 -2.30
N SER A 76 24.09 -9.71 -2.55
CA SER A 76 25.24 -10.62 -2.52
C SER A 76 25.93 -10.62 -1.16
N SER A 77 25.71 -9.55 -0.38
CA SER A 77 26.39 -9.32 0.89
C SER A 77 25.43 -9.09 2.05
N LYS A 78 25.94 -9.29 3.27
CA LYS A 78 25.21 -9.04 4.51
C LYS A 78 24.78 -7.57 4.67
N GLU A 79 25.59 -6.65 4.17
CA GLU A 79 25.34 -5.20 4.21
C GLU A 79 24.20 -4.81 3.27
N GLU A 80 24.21 -5.27 2.02
CA GLU A 80 23.10 -5.08 1.07
C GLU A 80 21.79 -5.66 1.62
N LEU A 81 21.87 -6.85 2.26
CA LEU A 81 20.70 -7.44 2.90
C LEU A 81 20.16 -6.54 4.02
N LYS A 82 21.02 -5.93 4.84
CA LYS A 82 20.59 -5.00 5.90
C LYS A 82 19.95 -3.72 5.35
N GLU A 83 20.38 -3.27 4.18
CA GLU A 83 19.83 -2.10 3.52
C GLU A 83 18.43 -2.37 2.95
N HIS A 84 18.25 -3.50 2.25
CA HIS A 84 17.01 -3.78 1.51
C HIS A 84 15.94 -4.52 2.32
N LEU A 85 16.35 -5.31 3.33
CA LEU A 85 15.42 -6.11 4.12
C LEU A 85 14.38 -5.29 4.91
N PRO A 86 14.71 -4.14 5.52
CA PRO A 86 13.72 -3.31 6.21
C PRO A 86 12.56 -2.89 5.31
N ALA A 87 12.86 -2.48 4.07
CA ALA A 87 11.84 -2.08 3.10
C ALA A 87 10.89 -3.25 2.77
N ALA A 88 11.43 -4.43 2.49
CA ALA A 88 10.63 -5.62 2.20
C ALA A 88 9.76 -6.05 3.42
N ILE A 89 10.29 -5.93 4.64
CA ILE A 89 9.55 -6.22 5.88
C ILE A 89 8.38 -5.25 6.06
N VAL A 90 8.61 -3.94 5.85
CA VAL A 90 7.57 -2.92 5.99
C VAL A 90 6.45 -3.15 4.97
N VAL A 91 6.78 -3.35 3.70
CA VAL A 91 5.76 -3.62 2.66
C VAL A 91 4.96 -4.89 3.00
N LYS A 92 5.64 -5.98 3.37
CA LYS A 92 4.97 -7.23 3.76
C LYS A 92 4.02 -7.03 4.96
N LYS A 93 4.45 -6.27 5.97
CA LYS A 93 3.64 -6.01 7.17
C LYS A 93 2.39 -5.22 6.82
N ASN A 94 2.49 -4.25 5.91
CA ASN A 94 1.34 -3.52 5.40
C ASN A 94 0.41 -4.44 4.62
N LEU A 95 0.94 -5.19 3.65
CA LEU A 95 0.14 -6.11 2.83
C LEU A 95 -0.63 -7.12 3.68
N ARG A 96 -0.02 -7.64 4.77
CA ARG A 96 -0.72 -8.56 5.70
C ARG A 96 -1.97 -7.94 6.31
N LYS A 97 -1.94 -6.66 6.68
CA LYS A 97 -3.11 -5.95 7.22
C LYS A 97 -4.17 -5.75 6.14
N ASP A 98 -3.71 -5.51 4.92
CA ASP A 98 -4.58 -5.30 3.76
C ASP A 98 -5.26 -6.58 3.25
N VAL A 99 -4.76 -7.78 3.58
CA VAL A 99 -5.41 -9.05 3.19
C VAL A 99 -6.83 -9.17 3.73
N ASP A 100 -7.07 -8.75 4.98
CA ASP A 100 -8.41 -8.74 5.56
C ASP A 100 -9.35 -7.78 4.80
N THR A 101 -8.85 -6.62 4.41
CA THR A 101 -9.57 -5.65 3.56
C THR A 101 -9.96 -6.29 2.24
N LEU A 102 -8.99 -6.91 1.55
CA LEU A 102 -9.19 -7.57 0.26
C LEU A 102 -10.25 -8.69 0.34
N PHE A 103 -10.25 -9.46 1.43
CA PHE A 103 -11.23 -10.51 1.68
C PHE A 103 -12.63 -9.95 1.95
N ASN A 104 -12.72 -8.81 2.66
CA ASN A 104 -13.98 -8.11 2.84
C ASN A 104 -14.51 -7.54 1.52
N SER A 105 -13.66 -6.95 0.67
CA SER A 105 -14.08 -6.51 -0.68
C SER A 105 -14.66 -7.66 -1.50
N TYR A 106 -13.99 -8.81 -1.48
CA TYR A 106 -14.49 -10.01 -2.16
C TYR A 106 -15.85 -10.45 -1.61
N LYS A 107 -16.06 -10.42 -0.29
CA LYS A 107 -17.36 -10.74 0.30
C LYS A 107 -18.45 -9.77 -0.13
N GLU A 108 -18.15 -8.48 -0.15
CA GLU A 108 -19.09 -7.46 -0.59
C GLU A 108 -19.43 -7.64 -2.07
N PHE A 109 -18.44 -7.83 -2.94
CA PHE A 109 -18.67 -8.10 -4.35
C PHE A 109 -19.46 -9.38 -4.58
N LYS A 110 -19.16 -10.45 -3.83
CA LYS A 110 -19.93 -11.70 -3.86
C LYS A 110 -21.39 -11.51 -3.47
N ASN A 111 -21.69 -10.62 -2.53
CA ASN A 111 -23.05 -10.35 -2.07
C ASN A 111 -23.82 -9.42 -3.00
N SER A 112 -23.13 -8.54 -3.74
CA SER A 112 -23.74 -7.55 -4.63
C SER A 112 -23.76 -7.94 -6.12
N SER A 113 -22.99 -8.95 -6.51
CA SER A 113 -22.89 -9.40 -7.90
C SER A 113 -23.83 -10.58 -8.19
N ASP A 114 -24.57 -10.47 -9.29
CA ASP A 114 -25.37 -11.56 -9.85
C ASP A 114 -24.53 -12.55 -10.70
N ASN A 115 -23.26 -12.24 -10.98
CA ASN A 115 -22.39 -13.01 -11.87
C ASN A 115 -21.35 -13.81 -11.05
N PRO A 116 -21.54 -15.14 -10.87
CA PRO A 116 -20.62 -15.94 -10.07
C PRO A 116 -19.22 -16.07 -10.70
N ASP A 117 -19.12 -16.00 -12.03
CA ASP A 117 -17.86 -16.09 -12.77
C ASP A 117 -16.97 -14.86 -12.50
N ASP A 118 -17.53 -13.65 -12.54
CA ASP A 118 -16.80 -12.42 -12.22
C ASP A 118 -16.33 -12.42 -10.75
N VAL A 119 -17.16 -12.93 -9.83
CA VAL A 119 -16.82 -13.09 -8.40
C VAL A 119 -15.67 -14.08 -8.22
N GLU A 120 -15.68 -15.19 -8.96
CA GLU A 120 -14.62 -16.19 -8.92
C GLU A 120 -13.30 -15.64 -9.48
N GLN A 121 -13.35 -14.91 -10.59
CA GLN A 121 -12.16 -14.27 -11.16
C GLN A 121 -11.59 -13.17 -10.25
N PHE A 122 -12.44 -12.35 -9.62
CA PHE A 122 -11.99 -11.38 -8.62
C PHE A 122 -11.32 -12.07 -7.43
N LYS A 123 -11.88 -13.20 -6.98
CA LYS A 123 -11.29 -14.03 -5.92
C LYS A 123 -9.94 -14.61 -6.34
N GLU A 124 -9.79 -15.08 -7.58
CA GLU A 124 -8.50 -15.55 -8.11
C GLU A 124 -7.47 -14.43 -8.12
N ALA A 125 -7.82 -13.27 -8.68
CA ALA A 125 -6.95 -12.09 -8.68
C ALA A 125 -6.49 -11.73 -7.26
N CYS A 126 -7.41 -11.74 -6.31
CA CYS A 126 -7.12 -11.53 -4.90
C CYS A 126 -6.13 -12.58 -4.34
N ASN A 127 -6.38 -13.86 -4.64
CA ASN A 127 -5.52 -14.95 -4.23
C ASN A 127 -4.13 -14.86 -4.84
N ASP A 128 -3.98 -14.42 -6.09
CA ASP A 128 -2.67 -14.26 -6.73
C ASP A 128 -1.81 -13.21 -6.03
N VAL A 129 -2.39 -12.07 -5.65
CA VAL A 129 -1.69 -11.06 -4.85
C VAL A 129 -1.17 -11.67 -3.54
N ILE A 130 -2.00 -12.45 -2.86
CA ILE A 130 -1.65 -13.12 -1.59
C ILE A 130 -0.56 -14.17 -1.81
N LYS A 131 -0.70 -15.04 -2.82
CA LYS A 131 0.26 -16.10 -3.16
C LYS A 131 1.62 -15.51 -3.50
N ASN A 132 1.67 -14.47 -4.32
CA ASN A 132 2.91 -13.79 -4.69
C ASN A 132 3.62 -13.21 -3.46
N ALA A 133 2.86 -12.60 -2.55
CA ALA A 133 3.42 -12.07 -1.31
C ALA A 133 3.95 -13.16 -0.37
N GLN A 134 3.24 -14.30 -0.27
CA GLN A 134 3.69 -15.45 0.50
C GLN A 134 4.96 -16.07 -0.09
N LYS A 135 5.03 -16.18 -1.43
CA LYS A 135 6.20 -16.65 -2.16
C LYS A 135 7.40 -15.76 -1.87
N ALA A 136 7.27 -14.45 -2.08
CA ALA A 136 8.32 -13.47 -1.80
C ALA A 136 8.81 -13.56 -0.34
N HIS A 137 7.90 -13.76 0.62
CA HIS A 137 8.27 -13.98 2.01
C HIS A 137 9.10 -15.25 2.22
N GLY A 138 8.72 -16.37 1.60
CA GLY A 138 9.46 -17.62 1.65
C GLY A 138 10.88 -17.45 1.11
N GLU A 139 11.00 -16.81 -0.06
CA GLU A 139 12.28 -16.55 -0.72
C GLU A 139 13.18 -15.62 0.11
N ILE A 140 12.63 -14.53 0.66
CA ILE A 140 13.37 -13.63 1.56
C ILE A 140 13.86 -14.39 2.79
N LYS A 141 12.99 -15.21 3.41
CA LYS A 141 13.35 -15.99 4.60
C LYS A 141 14.49 -16.97 4.30
N ASP A 142 14.41 -17.67 3.18
CA ASP A 142 15.46 -18.59 2.73
C ASP A 142 16.78 -17.85 2.49
N LYS A 143 16.74 -16.70 1.80
CA LYS A 143 17.91 -15.86 1.57
C LYS A 143 18.58 -15.40 2.86
N ILE A 144 17.79 -14.94 3.84
CA ILE A 144 18.33 -14.56 5.17
C ILE A 144 18.99 -15.77 5.82
N ASN A 145 18.33 -16.93 5.82
CA ASN A 145 18.90 -18.15 6.39
C ASN A 145 20.18 -18.58 5.66
N ASN A 146 20.30 -18.37 4.35
CA ASN A 146 21.51 -18.71 3.61
C ASN A 146 22.67 -17.74 3.93
N VAL A 147 22.38 -16.44 4.10
CA VAL A 147 23.41 -15.42 4.39
C VAL A 147 23.79 -15.36 5.88
N TYR A 148 22.83 -15.62 6.78
CA TYR A 148 23.00 -15.48 8.24
C TYR A 148 22.93 -16.80 9.00
N GLY A 149 22.36 -17.84 8.41
CA GLY A 149 22.33 -19.17 9.02
C GLY A 149 23.76 -19.66 9.13
N LYS A 150 24.12 -20.04 10.36
CA LYS A 150 25.41 -20.69 10.61
C LYS A 150 25.41 -22.01 9.84
N SER A 151 26.35 -22.15 8.91
CA SER A 151 26.77 -23.45 8.40
C SER A 151 27.15 -24.39 9.55
#